data_AF-A0A2T7X351-F1
#
_entry.id   AF-A0A2T7X351-F1
#
_cell.length_a   1.000
_cell.length_b   1.000
_cell.length_c   1.000
_cell.angle_alpha   90.00
_cell.angle_beta   90.00
_cell.angle_gamma   90.00
#
_symmetry.space_group_name_H-M   'P 1'
#
loop_
_entity.id
_entity.type
_entity.pdbx_description
1 polymer ?
#
loop_
_entity_poly.entity_id
_entity_poly.type
_entity_poly.pdbx_seq_one_letter_code
_entity_poly.pdbx_strand_id
1 'polypeptide(L)'
;MRCMPRPRPRSALFSAVAMSSISVLFLSGCTGPSGASDSPAMTPVESSPAQYDAAQDAYSPVVVTVTNPPIAAPATDGRMHLAYELLLVNASASPATIESVESRADGGTLQSLTGEELTAVYRGVGTGDAGGTLPGGGSAMIWMDAIVDSAAEVPTAIEHTVTVRMPEANPPIHDSVIVEHVPAVTVSASTPVAIGPPLQGAGWLNGNGCCTLTPHRGAVSPINAGFKVPERWAIDYVQLTDDDRLFTRDKTVAQNYPSFGNDVIAVADGPVVAMTTDRPEQTPGANPTGLTLDEYGGNYIVQDIGDGRFAFYAHLQPGNPAHVEVGQQLKKGEPIALLGNSGNSDAPHLHFHIMDSPSPLASNGVPFLIDSFTLDGVVPSAEALEAGFAGTPYELDTTVSGDRTSEAPLVGDVMTYAP
;
A
#
# COMPACT_ATOMS: atom_id res chain seq x y z
N MET A 1 3.46 4.37 65.58
CA MET A 1 3.98 5.32 66.59
C MET A 1 4.64 6.49 65.89
N ARG A 2 4.26 7.71 66.31
CA ARG A 2 4.82 9.06 66.07
C ARG A 2 4.64 9.73 64.70
N CYS A 3 3.95 10.87 64.82
CA CYS A 3 3.53 11.86 63.85
C CYS A 3 4.59 12.95 63.55
N MET A 4 4.41 13.55 62.36
CA MET A 4 4.57 14.98 61.98
C MET A 4 5.98 15.59 61.79
N PRO A 5 6.11 16.75 61.09
CA PRO A 5 5.28 17.34 60.01
C PRO A 5 6.09 17.94 58.81
N ARG A 6 5.35 18.40 57.78
CA ARG A 6 5.79 19.22 56.62
C ARG A 6 6.39 20.58 57.01
N PRO A 7 7.15 21.19 56.07
CA PRO A 7 6.83 22.56 55.66
C PRO A 7 6.86 22.81 54.12
N ARG A 8 5.99 23.71 53.66
CA ARG A 8 6.12 24.57 52.46
C ARG A 8 6.61 25.97 52.94
N PRO A 9 6.83 27.02 52.11
CA PRO A 9 6.89 27.18 50.64
C PRO A 9 8.13 27.99 50.16
N ARG A 10 8.27 28.25 48.85
CA ARG A 10 8.38 29.62 48.30
C ARG A 10 8.36 29.66 46.76
N SER A 11 7.52 30.55 46.27
CA SER A 11 7.24 30.97 44.89
C SER A 11 8.37 31.83 44.30
N ALA A 12 8.68 31.64 43.03
CA ALA A 12 9.49 32.56 42.23
C ALA A 12 8.68 33.05 41.02
N LEU A 13 8.50 34.37 40.94
CA LEU A 13 7.97 35.11 39.80
C LEU A 13 9.01 35.08 38.66
N PHE A 14 8.57 34.87 37.42
CA PHE A 14 9.32 35.28 36.23
C PHE A 14 8.67 36.55 35.66
N SER A 15 9.44 37.63 35.61
CA SER A 15 9.09 38.88 34.92
C SER A 15 9.49 38.80 33.46
N ALA A 16 8.59 39.25 32.59
CA ALA A 16 8.84 39.52 31.19
C ALA A 16 9.73 40.76 31.02
N VAL A 17 10.67 40.72 30.08
CA VAL A 17 11.37 41.90 29.55
C VAL A 17 11.25 41.85 28.04
N ALA A 18 10.51 42.81 27.48
CA ALA A 18 10.45 43.11 26.06
C ALA A 18 11.64 44.01 25.68
N MET A 19 12.38 43.67 24.64
CA MET A 19 13.35 44.55 23.99
C MET A 19 12.92 44.80 22.54
N SER A 20 12.39 46.00 22.28
CA SER A 20 12.24 46.54 20.94
C SER A 20 13.60 46.94 20.36
N SER A 21 13.95 46.40 19.20
CA SER A 21 15.10 46.85 18.41
C SER A 21 14.60 47.58 17.17
N ILE A 22 14.75 48.90 17.14
CA ILE A 22 14.52 49.74 15.96
C ILE A 22 15.78 49.66 15.09
N SER A 23 15.68 49.07 13.91
CA SER A 23 16.75 49.08 12.90
C SER A 23 16.45 50.15 11.85
N VAL A 24 17.30 51.18 11.80
CA VAL A 24 17.30 52.23 10.77
C VAL A 24 18.25 51.78 9.65
N LEU A 25 17.71 51.44 8.47
CA LEU A 25 18.51 51.21 7.27
C LEU A 25 18.76 52.54 6.54
N PHE A 26 20.03 52.91 6.40
CA PHE A 26 20.48 53.96 5.48
C PHE A 26 20.67 53.37 4.08
N LEU A 27 19.93 53.89 3.09
CA LEU A 27 20.15 53.62 1.67
C LEU A 27 21.20 54.60 1.12
N SER A 28 22.39 54.09 0.81
CA SER A 28 23.42 54.79 0.04
C SER A 28 23.14 54.67 -1.46
N GLY A 29 22.74 55.77 -2.08
CA GLY A 29 22.59 55.87 -3.54
C GLY A 29 23.95 55.96 -4.22
N CYS A 30 24.26 55.00 -5.10
CA CYS A 30 25.36 55.11 -6.06
C CYS A 30 24.80 55.63 -7.39
N THR A 31 25.35 56.73 -7.89
CA THR A 31 25.08 57.26 -9.24
C THR A 31 26.22 56.84 -10.17
N GLY A 32 25.86 56.22 -11.30
CA GLY A 32 26.78 55.82 -12.38
C GLY A 32 26.08 55.94 -13.74
N PRO A 33 26.83 56.17 -14.84
CA PRO A 33 26.31 56.84 -16.04
C PRO A 33 25.50 55.92 -16.95
N SER A 34 24.51 56.52 -17.61
CA SER A 34 23.58 55.94 -18.57
C SER A 34 24.27 55.52 -19.87
N GLY A 35 24.48 54.22 -20.04
CA GLY A 35 24.70 53.58 -21.34
C GLY A 35 23.41 52.92 -21.82
N ALA A 36 22.86 53.39 -22.93
CA ALA A 36 21.68 52.80 -23.55
C ALA A 36 22.04 51.45 -24.20
N SER A 37 21.53 50.36 -23.64
CA SER A 37 21.42 49.07 -24.32
C SER A 37 19.93 48.82 -24.59
N ASP A 38 19.56 48.70 -25.86
CA ASP A 38 18.23 48.26 -26.28
C ASP A 38 18.01 46.82 -25.80
N SER A 39 17.29 46.67 -24.69
CA SER A 39 16.69 45.39 -24.31
C SER A 39 15.39 45.23 -25.08
N PRO A 40 15.07 44.04 -25.62
CA PRO A 40 13.79 43.79 -26.26
C PRO A 40 12.68 44.05 -25.23
N ALA A 41 11.70 44.87 -25.61
CA ALA A 41 10.57 45.20 -24.74
C ALA A 41 9.86 43.91 -24.35
N MET A 42 9.92 43.54 -23.07
CA MET A 42 9.05 42.51 -22.52
C MET A 42 7.61 43.00 -22.68
N THR A 43 6.83 42.31 -23.49
CA THR A 43 5.38 42.45 -23.51
C THR A 43 4.87 42.16 -22.11
N PRO A 44 4.15 43.09 -21.45
CA PRO A 44 3.53 42.82 -20.17
C PRO A 44 2.60 41.62 -20.36
N VAL A 45 2.84 40.55 -19.61
CA VAL A 45 1.83 39.51 -19.43
C VAL A 45 0.73 40.20 -18.64
N GLU A 46 -0.44 40.41 -19.27
CA GLU A 46 -1.65 40.80 -18.54
C GLU A 46 -2.01 39.66 -17.59
N SER A 47 -1.48 39.72 -16.37
CA SER A 47 -1.99 38.92 -15.26
C SER A 47 -3.29 39.58 -14.81
N SER A 48 -4.42 38.99 -15.17
CA SER A 48 -5.67 39.28 -14.47
C SER A 48 -5.43 39.09 -12.97
N PRO A 49 -5.76 40.05 -12.10
CA PRO A 49 -5.57 39.90 -10.67
C PRO A 49 -6.40 38.69 -10.21
N ALA A 50 -5.73 37.72 -9.58
CA ALA A 50 -6.40 36.57 -8.99
C ALA A 50 -7.46 37.08 -8.01
N GLN A 51 -8.73 36.76 -8.26
CA GLN A 51 -9.81 37.08 -7.34
C GLN A 51 -9.77 36.08 -6.18
N TYR A 52 -9.65 36.59 -4.96
CA TYR A 52 -9.81 35.81 -3.73
C TYR A 52 -11.29 35.76 -3.36
N ASP A 53 -11.84 34.55 -3.27
CA ASP A 53 -13.19 34.30 -2.77
C ASP A 53 -13.11 33.72 -1.35
N ALA A 54 -13.34 34.57 -0.34
CA ALA A 54 -13.30 34.17 1.06
C ALA A 54 -14.37 33.11 1.43
N ALA A 55 -15.39 32.89 0.58
CA ALA A 55 -16.38 31.84 0.78
C ALA A 55 -15.83 30.42 0.53
N GLN A 56 -14.61 30.30 0.01
CA GLN A 56 -13.94 29.00 -0.21
C GLN A 56 -13.18 28.50 1.03
N ASP A 57 -12.91 29.37 2.01
CA ASP A 57 -12.17 28.98 3.20
C ASP A 57 -13.10 28.20 4.16
N ALA A 58 -12.82 26.91 4.35
CA ALA A 58 -13.54 26.04 5.28
C ALA A 58 -12.63 25.55 6.40
N TYR A 59 -13.18 25.40 7.61
CA TYR A 59 -12.47 24.77 8.72
C TYR A 59 -12.44 23.25 8.53
N SER A 60 -11.24 22.67 8.41
CA SER A 60 -11.03 21.23 8.27
C SER A 60 -10.38 20.64 9.52
N PRO A 61 -11.14 20.08 10.48
CA PRO A 61 -10.55 19.39 11.63
C PRO A 61 -9.74 18.16 11.25
N VAL A 62 -10.05 17.52 10.12
CA VAL A 62 -9.33 16.33 9.64
C VAL A 62 -8.72 16.64 8.28
N VAL A 63 -7.40 16.62 8.23
CA VAL A 63 -6.64 16.74 6.98
C VAL A 63 -6.55 15.37 6.35
N VAL A 64 -6.96 15.27 5.09
CA VAL A 64 -6.94 14.02 4.32
C VAL A 64 -5.97 14.17 3.16
N THR A 65 -5.11 13.17 2.97
CA THR A 65 -4.15 13.13 1.87
C THR A 65 -4.13 11.75 1.24
N VAL A 66 -4.04 11.69 -0.08
CA VAL A 66 -3.81 10.43 -0.80
C VAL A 66 -2.31 10.13 -0.75
N THR A 67 -1.93 8.95 -0.26
CA THR A 67 -0.50 8.61 -0.03
C THR A 67 0.26 8.44 -1.34
N ASN A 68 -0.37 7.82 -2.34
CA ASN A 68 0.18 7.57 -3.67
C ASN A 68 -0.95 7.63 -4.71
N PRO A 69 -0.71 8.22 -5.90
CA PRO A 69 -1.67 8.19 -6.99
C PRO A 69 -2.06 6.76 -7.38
N PRO A 70 -3.36 6.45 -7.54
CA PRO A 70 -3.79 5.12 -7.96
C PRO A 70 -3.35 4.83 -9.40
N ILE A 71 -3.03 3.57 -9.67
CA ILE A 71 -2.78 3.04 -11.01
C ILE A 71 -3.93 2.07 -11.30
N ALA A 72 -4.64 2.29 -12.40
CA ALA A 72 -5.73 1.40 -12.80
C ALA A 72 -5.19 0.09 -13.35
N ALA A 73 -5.75 -1.04 -12.90
CA ALA A 73 -5.38 -2.37 -13.36
C ALA A 73 -6.61 -3.20 -13.74
N PRO A 74 -6.65 -3.82 -14.93
CA PRO A 74 -7.67 -4.82 -15.24
C PRO A 74 -7.45 -6.05 -14.37
N ALA A 75 -8.52 -6.59 -13.79
CA ALA A 75 -8.46 -7.74 -12.90
C ALA A 75 -9.33 -8.90 -13.40
N THR A 76 -9.19 -10.05 -12.75
CA THR A 76 -9.83 -11.33 -13.12
C THR A 76 -11.35 -11.37 -13.02
N ASP A 77 -11.94 -10.40 -12.32
CA ASP A 77 -13.38 -10.17 -12.27
C ASP A 77 -13.93 -9.38 -13.47
N GLY A 78 -13.06 -9.02 -14.42
CA GLY A 78 -13.39 -8.29 -15.64
C GLY A 78 -13.53 -6.79 -15.46
N ARG A 79 -13.18 -6.23 -14.29
CA ARG A 79 -13.27 -4.80 -13.98
C ARG A 79 -11.90 -4.16 -13.82
N MET A 80 -11.88 -2.84 -13.75
CA MET A 80 -10.68 -2.05 -13.47
C MET A 80 -10.63 -1.68 -12.00
N HIS A 81 -9.56 -2.08 -11.31
CA HIS A 81 -9.32 -1.75 -9.92
C HIS A 81 -8.33 -0.58 -9.77
N LEU A 82 -8.64 0.33 -8.86
CA LEU A 82 -7.81 1.48 -8.49
C LEU A 82 -7.59 1.45 -6.99
N ALA A 83 -6.60 0.65 -6.57
CA ALA A 83 -6.19 0.51 -5.18
C ALA A 83 -5.27 1.67 -4.72
N TYR A 84 -5.64 2.37 -3.65
CA TYR A 84 -4.84 3.44 -3.02
C TYR A 84 -5.21 3.62 -1.55
N GLU A 85 -4.54 4.53 -0.83
CA GLU A 85 -4.79 4.78 0.58
C GLU A 85 -4.93 6.27 0.89
N LEU A 86 -5.79 6.58 1.86
CA LEU A 86 -5.97 7.91 2.42
C LEU A 86 -5.33 7.97 3.80
N LEU A 87 -4.39 8.89 3.99
CA LEU A 87 -3.86 9.26 5.30
C LEU A 87 -4.69 10.41 5.87
N LEU A 88 -5.29 10.16 7.03
CA LEU A 88 -6.07 11.13 7.78
C LEU A 88 -5.26 11.62 8.98
N VAL A 89 -5.27 12.92 9.23
CA VAL A 89 -4.67 13.55 10.41
C VAL A 89 -5.70 14.44 11.06
N ASN A 90 -6.09 14.13 12.30
CA ASN A 90 -6.94 15.01 13.09
C ASN A 90 -6.09 16.19 13.61
N ALA A 91 -6.19 17.33 12.95
CA ALA A 91 -5.48 18.56 13.29
C ALA A 91 -6.11 19.32 14.47
N SER A 92 -7.26 18.86 14.95
CA SER A 92 -7.95 19.44 16.10
C SER A 92 -7.51 18.82 17.42
N ALA A 93 -7.83 19.48 18.54
CA ALA A 93 -7.60 18.94 19.88
C ALA A 93 -8.70 17.96 20.33
N SER A 94 -9.88 18.02 19.72
CA SER A 94 -11.01 17.16 20.04
C SER A 94 -10.92 15.84 19.27
N PRO A 95 -11.42 14.72 19.82
CA PRO A 95 -11.59 13.53 19.01
C PRO A 95 -12.55 13.80 17.84
N ALA A 96 -12.34 13.15 16.72
CA ALA A 96 -13.15 13.29 15.51
C ALA A 96 -13.53 11.89 15.00
N THR A 97 -14.82 11.65 14.77
CA THR A 97 -15.32 10.36 14.26
C THR A 97 -15.54 10.46 12.77
N ILE A 98 -14.94 9.55 12.00
CA ILE A 98 -15.17 9.41 10.56
C ILE A 98 -16.44 8.58 10.36
N GLU A 99 -17.47 9.19 9.77
CA GLU A 99 -18.76 8.53 9.55
C GLU A 99 -18.88 7.92 8.16
N SER A 100 -18.32 8.59 7.16
CA SER A 100 -18.29 8.11 5.79
C SER A 100 -17.10 8.64 5.02
N VAL A 101 -16.70 7.86 4.01
CA VAL A 101 -15.76 8.28 2.98
C VAL A 101 -16.36 7.92 1.63
N GLU A 102 -16.39 8.87 0.71
CA GLU A 102 -16.76 8.61 -0.67
C GLU A 102 -15.62 9.00 -1.59
N SER A 103 -15.41 8.21 -2.65
CA SER A 103 -14.61 8.60 -3.80
C SER A 103 -15.51 8.86 -5.00
N ARG A 104 -15.21 9.91 -5.76
CA ARG A 104 -16.06 10.45 -6.82
C ARG A 104 -15.22 10.82 -8.03
N ALA A 105 -15.80 10.70 -9.21
CA ALA A 105 -15.23 11.20 -10.47
C ALA A 105 -16.34 11.51 -11.47
N ASP A 106 -16.11 12.49 -12.34
CA ASP A 106 -17.02 12.88 -13.43
C ASP A 106 -18.49 13.11 -12.98
N GLY A 107 -18.67 13.59 -11.74
CA GLY A 107 -19.98 13.84 -11.13
C GLY A 107 -20.69 12.61 -10.57
N GLY A 108 -20.09 11.41 -10.67
CA GLY A 108 -20.58 10.15 -10.10
C GLY A 108 -19.79 9.69 -8.87
N THR A 109 -20.38 8.78 -8.10
CA THR A 109 -19.72 8.10 -6.98
C THR A 109 -19.09 6.81 -7.46
N LEU A 110 -17.79 6.61 -7.19
CA LEU A 110 -17.05 5.39 -7.49
C LEU A 110 -17.12 4.38 -6.34
N GLN A 111 -16.98 4.88 -5.11
CA GLN A 111 -17.04 4.05 -3.89
C GLN A 111 -17.63 4.88 -2.75
N SER A 112 -18.46 4.26 -1.92
CA SER A 112 -18.98 4.83 -0.68
C SER A 112 -18.74 3.84 0.46
N LEU A 113 -18.12 4.30 1.53
CA LEU A 113 -17.81 3.49 2.72
C LEU A 113 -18.52 4.08 3.93
N THR A 114 -19.36 3.28 4.57
CA THR A 114 -20.07 3.66 5.81
C THR A 114 -20.12 2.47 6.78
N GLY A 115 -20.31 2.75 8.06
CA GLY A 115 -20.56 1.69 9.06
C GLY A 115 -19.51 0.57 9.06
N GLU A 116 -19.95 -0.67 8.83
CA GLU A 116 -19.09 -1.85 8.83
C GLU A 116 -18.09 -1.86 7.67
N GLU A 117 -18.46 -1.35 6.49
CA GLU A 117 -17.55 -1.26 5.33
C GLU A 117 -16.36 -0.34 5.64
N LEU A 118 -16.65 0.83 6.24
CA LEU A 118 -15.61 1.75 6.69
C LEU A 118 -14.75 1.13 7.81
N THR A 119 -15.37 0.46 8.78
CA THR A 119 -14.67 -0.23 9.88
C THR A 119 -13.72 -1.30 9.32
N ALA A 120 -14.14 -2.03 8.29
CA ALA A 120 -13.33 -3.07 7.66
C ALA A 120 -12.03 -2.50 7.08
N VAL A 121 -12.05 -1.27 6.55
CA VAL A 121 -10.92 -0.64 5.84
C VAL A 121 -10.33 0.59 6.55
N TYR A 122 -10.60 0.80 7.84
CA TYR A 122 -10.02 1.89 8.64
C TYR A 122 -9.05 1.33 9.69
N ARG A 123 -7.85 1.90 9.81
CA ARG A 123 -6.95 1.58 10.94
C ARG A 123 -6.28 2.85 11.48
N GLY A 124 -6.35 3.05 12.79
CA GLY A 124 -5.57 4.08 13.49
C GLY A 124 -4.08 3.79 13.37
N VAL A 125 -3.29 4.79 12.96
CA VAL A 125 -1.84 4.65 12.83
C VAL A 125 -1.21 4.48 14.21
N GLY A 126 -0.45 3.40 14.38
CA GLY A 126 0.22 3.05 15.63
C GLY A 126 -0.69 2.41 16.70
N THR A 127 -2.01 2.54 16.59
CA THR A 127 -2.97 1.90 17.52
C THR A 127 -3.61 0.65 16.93
N GLY A 128 -3.73 0.57 15.60
CA GLY A 128 -4.47 -0.49 14.90
C GLY A 128 -5.99 -0.42 15.11
N ASP A 129 -6.50 0.64 15.73
CA ASP A 129 -7.93 0.77 16.05
C ASP A 129 -8.80 0.83 14.79
N ALA A 130 -9.87 0.05 14.76
CA ALA A 130 -10.84 0.01 13.67
C ALA A 130 -12.08 0.91 13.94
N GLY A 131 -12.19 1.54 15.11
CA GLY A 131 -13.41 2.22 15.56
C GLY A 131 -13.76 3.55 14.87
N GLY A 132 -13.04 3.95 13.82
CA GLY A 132 -13.33 5.17 13.04
C GLY A 132 -13.16 6.49 13.81
N THR A 133 -12.71 6.48 15.06
CA THR A 133 -12.53 7.69 15.87
C THR A 133 -11.06 8.04 16.02
N LEU A 134 -10.68 9.21 15.54
CA LEU A 134 -9.35 9.77 15.65
C LEU A 134 -9.23 10.59 16.95
N PRO A 135 -8.31 10.30 17.86
CA PRO A 135 -8.01 11.23 18.95
C PRO A 135 -7.46 12.55 18.39
N GLY A 136 -7.51 13.63 19.17
CA GLY A 136 -6.89 14.89 18.78
C GLY A 136 -5.39 14.72 18.52
N GLY A 137 -4.89 15.23 17.39
CA GLY A 137 -3.52 15.00 16.92
C GLY A 137 -3.24 13.57 16.40
N GLY A 138 -4.24 12.69 16.40
CA GLY A 138 -4.14 11.32 15.92
C GLY A 138 -4.15 11.22 14.40
N SER A 139 -3.79 10.04 13.89
CA SER A 139 -3.85 9.73 12.46
C SER A 139 -4.39 8.33 12.21
N ALA A 140 -4.92 8.11 11.00
CA ALA A 140 -5.42 6.83 10.53
C ALA A 140 -5.15 6.66 9.04
N MET A 141 -5.19 5.41 8.60
CA MET A 141 -5.23 5.04 7.20
C MET A 141 -6.62 4.50 6.84
N ILE A 142 -7.09 4.86 5.66
CA ILE A 142 -8.26 4.24 5.03
C ILE A 142 -7.83 3.68 3.68
N TRP A 143 -8.12 2.39 3.46
CA TRP A 143 -7.79 1.72 2.21
C TRP A 143 -8.97 1.80 1.25
N MET A 144 -8.70 2.32 0.06
CA MET A 144 -9.69 2.50 -1.00
C MET A 144 -9.41 1.53 -2.14
N ASP A 145 -10.49 1.17 -2.84
CA ASP A 145 -10.44 0.50 -4.13
C ASP A 145 -11.62 1.01 -4.96
N ALA A 146 -11.35 1.98 -5.82
CA ALA A 146 -12.35 2.47 -6.75
C ALA A 146 -12.41 1.51 -7.95
N ILE A 147 -13.60 1.05 -8.28
CA ILE A 147 -13.80 0.04 -9.33
C ILE A 147 -14.67 0.64 -10.44
N VAL A 148 -14.25 0.46 -11.69
CA VAL A 148 -15.04 0.82 -12.87
C VAL A 148 -15.13 -0.36 -13.84
N ASP A 149 -16.17 -0.40 -14.67
CA ASP A 149 -16.48 -1.58 -15.48
C ASP A 149 -15.52 -1.78 -16.65
N SER A 150 -14.83 -0.72 -17.10
CA SER A 150 -13.94 -0.81 -18.26
C SER A 150 -12.82 0.23 -18.24
N ALA A 151 -11.77 -0.03 -19.03
CA ALA A 151 -10.65 0.92 -19.19
C ALA A 151 -11.09 2.30 -19.72
N ALA A 152 -12.19 2.37 -20.46
CA ALA A 152 -12.74 3.62 -20.99
C ALA A 152 -13.42 4.49 -19.91
N GLU A 153 -13.78 3.87 -18.79
CA GLU A 153 -14.43 4.54 -17.65
C GLU A 153 -13.43 4.92 -16.55
N VAL A 154 -12.14 4.59 -16.71
CA VAL A 154 -11.10 5.00 -15.77
C VAL A 154 -11.01 6.53 -15.78
N PRO A 155 -11.27 7.20 -14.63
CA PRO A 155 -11.26 8.65 -14.58
C PRO A 155 -9.83 9.19 -14.62
N THR A 156 -9.67 10.46 -15.02
CA THR A 156 -8.36 11.13 -14.99
C THR A 156 -7.99 11.64 -13.60
N ALA A 157 -8.98 11.84 -12.73
CA ALA A 157 -8.78 12.24 -11.35
C ALA A 157 -9.93 11.72 -10.47
N ILE A 158 -9.65 11.54 -9.18
CA ILE A 158 -10.61 11.10 -8.17
C ILE A 158 -10.67 12.16 -7.07
N GLU A 159 -11.87 12.61 -6.74
CA GLU A 159 -12.17 13.47 -5.59
C GLU A 159 -12.67 12.64 -4.41
N HIS A 160 -12.52 13.16 -3.20
CA HIS A 160 -13.06 12.49 -2.00
C HIS A 160 -13.89 13.44 -1.16
N THR A 161 -14.91 12.89 -0.53
CA THR A 161 -15.63 13.55 0.56
C THR A 161 -15.56 12.72 1.82
N VAL A 162 -15.18 13.32 2.94
CA VAL A 162 -15.10 12.64 4.24
C VAL A 162 -16.06 13.31 5.21
N THR A 163 -17.04 12.56 5.71
CA THR A 163 -17.97 13.06 6.72
C THR A 163 -17.36 12.87 8.11
N VAL A 164 -17.13 13.97 8.81
CA VAL A 164 -16.49 14.00 10.12
C VAL A 164 -17.48 14.51 11.17
N ARG A 165 -17.69 13.72 12.22
CA ARG A 165 -18.44 14.12 13.41
C ARG A 165 -17.50 14.62 14.50
N MET A 166 -17.69 15.87 14.90
CA MET A 166 -17.08 16.48 16.07
C MET A 166 -18.00 16.31 17.30
N PRO A 167 -17.45 16.26 18.53
CA PRO A 167 -18.25 16.10 19.75
C PRO A 167 -19.21 17.26 20.00
N GLU A 168 -18.81 18.47 19.63
CA GLU A 168 -19.57 19.71 19.82
C GLU A 168 -19.46 20.59 18.57
N ALA A 169 -20.54 21.33 18.26
CA ALA A 169 -20.50 22.39 17.26
C ALA A 169 -19.85 23.65 17.84
N ASN A 170 -19.24 24.48 17.00
CA ASN A 170 -18.71 25.78 17.38
C ASN A 170 -19.11 26.87 16.37
N PRO A 171 -20.38 27.28 16.30
CA PRO A 171 -20.82 28.31 15.37
C PRO A 171 -20.17 29.67 15.65
N PRO A 172 -19.81 30.46 14.61
CA PRO A 172 -20.06 30.20 13.19
C PRO A 172 -18.94 29.42 12.48
N ILE A 173 -17.96 28.87 13.21
CA ILE A 173 -16.76 28.24 12.63
C ILE A 173 -17.10 26.89 12.00
N HIS A 174 -17.83 26.04 12.72
CA HIS A 174 -18.25 24.74 12.20
C HIS A 174 -19.46 24.16 12.96
N ASP A 175 -20.21 23.30 12.28
CA ASP A 175 -21.25 22.46 12.88
C ASP A 175 -20.64 21.20 13.52
N SER A 176 -21.47 20.37 14.17
CA SER A 176 -21.00 19.10 14.75
C SER A 176 -20.75 18.01 13.71
N VAL A 177 -21.26 18.17 12.49
CA VAL A 177 -20.97 17.32 11.34
C VAL A 177 -20.39 18.20 10.26
N ILE A 178 -19.23 17.81 9.74
CA ILE A 178 -18.46 18.55 8.74
C ILE A 178 -18.22 17.61 7.57
N VAL A 179 -18.42 18.10 6.35
CA VAL A 179 -18.08 17.36 5.13
C VAL A 179 -16.79 17.96 4.59
N GLU A 180 -15.71 17.19 4.71
CA GLU A 180 -14.40 17.56 4.17
C GLU A 180 -14.38 17.25 2.68
N HIS A 181 -14.07 18.25 1.87
CA HIS A 181 -13.85 18.09 0.43
C HIS A 181 -12.34 18.00 0.18
N VAL A 182 -11.88 16.82 -0.22
CA VAL A 182 -10.47 16.56 -0.48
C VAL A 182 -10.16 16.92 -1.93
N PRO A 183 -9.07 17.67 -2.21
CA PRO A 183 -8.67 17.97 -3.57
C PRO A 183 -8.50 16.71 -4.42
N ALA A 184 -8.86 16.80 -5.69
CA ALA A 184 -8.75 15.69 -6.62
C ALA A 184 -7.30 15.16 -6.71
N VAL A 185 -7.14 13.84 -6.62
CA VAL A 185 -5.89 13.16 -6.95
C VAL A 185 -5.91 12.72 -8.40
N THR A 186 -4.86 13.03 -9.15
CA THR A 186 -4.70 12.54 -10.52
C THR A 186 -4.52 11.02 -10.50
N VAL A 187 -5.27 10.30 -11.34
CA VAL A 187 -5.02 8.88 -11.59
C VAL A 187 -3.75 8.77 -12.42
N SER A 188 -2.83 7.91 -12.00
CA SER A 188 -1.54 7.74 -12.66
C SER A 188 -1.74 7.26 -14.10
N ALA A 189 -1.08 7.93 -15.05
CA ALA A 189 -1.02 7.49 -16.44
C ALA A 189 -0.06 6.30 -16.65
N SER A 190 0.55 5.77 -15.58
CA SER A 190 1.40 4.59 -15.66
C SER A 190 0.56 3.37 -16.04
N THR A 191 1.05 2.55 -16.96
CA THR A 191 0.44 1.25 -17.26
C THR A 191 0.98 0.21 -16.27
N PRO A 192 0.14 -0.70 -15.72
CA PRO A 192 0.61 -1.88 -15.01
C PRO A 192 1.64 -2.66 -15.85
N VAL A 193 2.67 -3.19 -15.20
CA VAL A 193 3.68 -3.97 -15.91
C VAL A 193 3.12 -5.35 -16.28
N ALA A 194 3.33 -5.78 -17.52
CA ALA A 194 2.97 -7.13 -17.97
C ALA A 194 4.17 -8.07 -17.74
N ILE A 195 3.91 -9.21 -17.10
CA ILE A 195 4.94 -10.16 -16.67
C ILE A 195 4.56 -11.61 -17.04
N GLY A 196 5.57 -12.48 -17.16
CA GLY A 196 5.34 -13.92 -17.13
C GLY A 196 4.87 -14.39 -15.75
N PRO A 197 4.29 -15.60 -15.64
CA PRO A 197 4.00 -16.18 -14.34
C PRO A 197 5.31 -16.46 -13.58
N PRO A 198 5.36 -16.27 -12.25
CA PRO A 198 6.55 -16.56 -11.44
C PRO A 198 6.71 -18.05 -11.10
N LEU A 199 5.73 -18.88 -11.51
CA LEU A 199 5.57 -20.28 -11.16
C LEU A 199 5.02 -21.05 -12.38
N GLN A 200 5.06 -22.38 -12.33
CA GLN A 200 4.51 -23.27 -13.36
C GLN A 200 3.56 -24.31 -12.75
N GLY A 201 2.67 -24.87 -13.57
CA GLY A 201 1.75 -25.92 -13.15
C GLY A 201 0.42 -25.39 -12.60
N ALA A 202 -0.37 -26.30 -12.03
CA ALA A 202 -1.75 -26.07 -11.64
C ALA A 202 -1.92 -25.78 -10.14
N GLY A 203 -3.08 -25.19 -9.81
CA GLY A 203 -3.57 -25.08 -8.44
C GLY A 203 -2.87 -24.00 -7.61
N TRP A 204 -2.39 -22.91 -8.22
CA TRP A 204 -1.77 -21.81 -7.50
C TRP A 204 -2.83 -20.83 -6.99
N LEU A 205 -3.12 -20.90 -5.69
CA LEU A 205 -4.02 -19.97 -5.00
C LEU A 205 -3.29 -18.66 -4.68
N ASN A 206 -3.92 -17.55 -5.05
CA ASN A 206 -3.63 -16.22 -4.50
C ASN A 206 -4.21 -16.13 -3.08
N GLY A 207 -3.40 -16.48 -2.08
CA GLY A 207 -3.86 -16.61 -0.69
C GLY A 207 -3.97 -15.29 0.07
N ASN A 208 -3.28 -14.25 -0.38
CA ASN A 208 -3.10 -13.00 0.36
C ASN A 208 -2.87 -11.79 -0.57
N GLY A 209 -3.73 -11.65 -1.58
CA GLY A 209 -3.58 -10.64 -2.64
C GLY A 209 -4.44 -9.39 -2.47
N CYS A 210 -4.54 -8.63 -3.56
CA CYS A 210 -5.50 -7.55 -3.76
C CYS A 210 -6.89 -8.11 -4.14
N CYS A 211 -8.04 -7.45 -3.93
CA CYS A 211 -8.16 -6.04 -3.57
C CYS A 211 -9.07 -5.72 -2.37
N THR A 212 -9.41 -6.70 -1.53
CA THR A 212 -9.94 -6.42 -0.17
C THR A 212 -8.80 -6.07 0.80
N LEU A 213 -9.14 -5.65 2.03
CA LEU A 213 -8.11 -5.42 3.05
C LEU A 213 -7.56 -6.74 3.60
N THR A 214 -6.55 -7.27 2.94
CA THR A 214 -5.70 -8.38 3.38
C THR A 214 -4.52 -7.88 4.22
N PRO A 215 -3.79 -8.76 4.94
CA PRO A 215 -2.52 -8.40 5.58
C PRO A 215 -1.57 -7.63 4.64
N HIS A 216 -1.42 -8.07 3.39
CA HIS A 216 -0.61 -7.40 2.37
C HIS A 216 -1.15 -6.02 1.97
N ARG A 217 -2.45 -5.95 1.64
CA ARG A 217 -3.08 -4.67 1.29
C ARG A 217 -2.93 -3.65 2.43
N GLY A 218 -2.98 -4.13 3.67
CA GLY A 218 -2.83 -3.39 4.91
C GLY A 218 -1.40 -3.04 5.32
N ALA A 219 -0.37 -3.57 4.64
CA ALA A 219 1.04 -3.42 5.02
C ALA A 219 1.57 -2.01 4.71
N VAL A 220 1.15 -1.03 5.50
CA VAL A 220 1.67 0.33 5.50
C VAL A 220 2.75 0.45 6.58
N SER A 221 4.00 0.61 6.16
CA SER A 221 5.15 0.64 7.07
C SER A 221 5.83 2.02 7.10
N PRO A 222 6.15 2.58 8.29
CA PRO A 222 6.93 3.80 8.41
C PRO A 222 8.42 3.50 8.21
N ILE A 223 8.88 3.53 6.96
CA ILE A 223 10.25 3.21 6.58
C ILE A 223 10.95 4.47 6.07
N ASN A 224 12.18 4.72 6.56
CA ASN A 224 13.01 5.86 6.14
C ASN A 224 12.28 7.22 6.21
N ALA A 225 11.52 7.44 7.29
CA ALA A 225 10.74 8.66 7.56
C ALA A 225 9.56 8.93 6.60
N GLY A 226 9.05 7.91 5.91
CA GLY A 226 7.81 7.98 5.14
C GLY A 226 6.96 6.73 5.28
N PHE A 227 5.67 6.83 4.98
CA PHE A 227 4.83 5.65 4.83
C PHE A 227 5.10 4.99 3.48
N LYS A 228 5.34 3.69 3.52
CA LYS A 228 5.57 2.82 2.37
C LYS A 228 4.52 1.73 2.36
N VAL A 229 4.08 1.36 1.16
CA VAL A 229 3.06 0.33 0.93
C VAL A 229 3.61 -0.75 -0.01
N PRO A 230 4.69 -1.43 0.39
CA PRO A 230 5.43 -2.34 -0.48
C PRO A 230 4.55 -3.45 -1.04
N GLU A 231 3.54 -3.88 -0.27
CA GLU A 231 2.75 -5.07 -0.57
C GLU A 231 1.36 -4.78 -1.14
N ARG A 232 1.09 -3.55 -1.61
CA ARG A 232 -0.23 -3.14 -2.15
C ARG A 232 -0.81 -4.15 -3.15
N TRP A 233 0.05 -4.71 -3.99
CA TRP A 233 -0.27 -5.70 -5.03
C TRP A 233 0.51 -7.01 -4.83
N ALA A 234 1.04 -7.26 -3.63
CA ALA A 234 1.74 -8.51 -3.37
C ALA A 234 0.78 -9.70 -3.33
N ILE A 235 1.31 -10.86 -3.70
CA ILE A 235 0.59 -12.13 -3.68
C ILE A 235 1.44 -13.15 -2.94
N ASP A 236 0.83 -13.83 -1.97
CA ASP A 236 1.32 -15.12 -1.47
C ASP A 236 0.72 -16.23 -2.33
N TYR A 237 1.55 -16.82 -3.18
CA TYR A 237 1.17 -17.99 -3.96
C TYR A 237 1.37 -19.25 -3.12
N VAL A 238 0.27 -19.95 -2.85
CA VAL A 238 0.26 -21.29 -2.25
C VAL A 238 -0.30 -22.29 -3.24
N GLN A 239 0.27 -23.48 -3.32
CA GLN A 239 -0.24 -24.52 -4.19
C GLN A 239 -1.27 -25.38 -3.44
N LEU A 240 -2.33 -25.75 -4.13
CA LEU A 240 -3.33 -26.70 -3.66
C LEU A 240 -2.95 -28.12 -4.08
N THR A 241 -3.30 -29.09 -3.24
CA THR A 241 -3.27 -30.51 -3.59
C THR A 241 -4.43 -30.86 -4.54
N ASP A 242 -4.40 -32.05 -5.13
CA ASP A 242 -5.50 -32.57 -5.97
C ASP A 242 -6.86 -32.68 -5.24
N ASP A 243 -6.87 -32.60 -3.91
CA ASP A 243 -8.07 -32.57 -3.06
C ASP A 243 -8.35 -31.19 -2.44
N ASP A 244 -7.84 -30.12 -3.09
CA ASP A 244 -8.07 -28.71 -2.77
C ASP A 244 -7.60 -28.31 -1.36
N ARG A 245 -6.52 -28.92 -0.85
CA ARG A 245 -5.93 -28.59 0.46
C ARG A 245 -4.58 -27.91 0.31
N LEU A 246 -4.20 -27.11 1.31
CA LEU A 246 -2.85 -26.56 1.40
C LEU A 246 -1.79 -27.58 1.82
N PHE A 247 -2.19 -28.64 2.51
CA PHE A 247 -1.29 -29.68 3.01
C PHE A 247 -2.03 -31.00 3.22
N THR A 248 -1.31 -32.12 3.12
CA THR A 248 -1.91 -33.47 3.21
C THR A 248 -1.79 -34.12 4.60
N ARG A 249 -0.87 -33.64 5.45
CA ARG A 249 -0.50 -34.30 6.73
C ARG A 249 -0.20 -33.28 7.85
N ASP A 250 0.91 -33.48 8.58
CA ASP A 250 1.34 -32.59 9.64
C ASP A 250 1.75 -31.24 9.03
N LYS A 251 0.98 -30.21 9.36
CA LYS A 251 1.18 -28.85 8.87
C LYS A 251 2.48 -28.21 9.36
N THR A 252 3.21 -28.83 10.30
CA THR A 252 4.49 -28.32 10.81
C THR A 252 5.70 -28.83 10.03
N VAL A 253 5.49 -29.66 9.01
CA VAL A 253 6.53 -30.20 8.14
C VAL A 253 6.38 -29.60 6.74
N ALA A 254 7.37 -28.81 6.32
CA ALA A 254 7.31 -28.05 5.05
C ALA A 254 7.07 -28.94 3.82
N GLN A 255 7.63 -30.15 3.80
CA GLN A 255 7.46 -31.10 2.70
C GLN A 255 6.04 -31.67 2.56
N ASN A 256 5.14 -31.41 3.52
CA ASN A 256 3.73 -31.80 3.42
C ASN A 256 2.87 -30.76 2.67
N TYR A 257 3.46 -29.61 2.32
CA TYR A 257 2.84 -28.59 1.45
C TYR A 257 3.30 -28.82 0.01
N PRO A 258 2.38 -28.88 -0.96
CA PRO A 258 2.75 -29.07 -2.36
C PRO A 258 3.59 -27.90 -2.90
N SER A 259 3.44 -26.67 -2.36
CA SER A 259 4.22 -25.50 -2.76
C SER A 259 5.73 -25.68 -2.53
N PHE A 260 6.13 -26.37 -1.45
CA PHE A 260 7.52 -26.39 -0.99
C PHE A 260 8.44 -27.11 -2.00
N GLY A 261 9.47 -26.41 -2.46
CA GLY A 261 10.45 -26.94 -3.40
C GLY A 261 10.06 -26.88 -4.87
N ASN A 262 8.95 -26.21 -5.22
CA ASN A 262 8.68 -25.88 -6.63
C ASN A 262 9.70 -24.89 -7.16
N ASP A 263 9.95 -24.97 -8.47
CA ASP A 263 10.74 -23.98 -9.18
C ASP A 263 10.04 -22.61 -9.16
N VAL A 264 10.80 -21.59 -8.79
CA VAL A 264 10.44 -20.18 -8.97
C VAL A 264 11.17 -19.71 -10.22
N ILE A 265 10.44 -19.10 -11.15
CA ILE A 265 10.96 -18.69 -12.47
C ILE A 265 10.98 -17.16 -12.61
N ALA A 266 11.95 -16.66 -13.38
CA ALA A 266 12.06 -15.24 -13.68
C ALA A 266 10.86 -14.76 -14.51
N VAL A 267 10.27 -13.63 -14.14
CA VAL A 267 9.01 -13.16 -14.76
C VAL A 267 9.25 -12.29 -15.99
N ALA A 268 10.47 -11.80 -16.15
CA ALA A 268 10.90 -10.98 -17.29
C ALA A 268 12.38 -11.23 -17.59
N ASP A 269 12.87 -10.63 -18.68
CA ASP A 269 14.31 -10.49 -18.90
C ASP A 269 14.85 -9.36 -18.02
N GLY A 270 16.05 -9.54 -17.45
CA GLY A 270 16.74 -8.46 -16.73
C GLY A 270 17.68 -8.93 -15.63
N PRO A 271 18.50 -8.02 -15.06
CA PRO A 271 19.49 -8.40 -14.07
C PRO A 271 18.90 -8.69 -12.69
N VAL A 272 19.53 -9.62 -11.97
CA VAL A 272 19.43 -9.66 -10.50
C VAL A 272 20.15 -8.46 -9.90
N VAL A 273 19.48 -7.71 -9.04
CA VAL A 273 20.05 -6.51 -8.39
C VAL A 273 20.29 -6.67 -6.90
N ALA A 274 19.60 -7.61 -6.25
CA ALA A 274 19.85 -7.98 -4.86
C ALA A 274 19.40 -9.42 -4.61
N MET A 275 20.02 -10.09 -3.64
CA MET A 275 19.58 -11.40 -3.18
C MET A 275 20.08 -11.71 -1.76
N THR A 276 19.40 -12.62 -1.08
CA THR A 276 19.83 -13.23 0.18
C THR A 276 19.54 -14.73 0.10
N THR A 277 20.45 -15.59 0.57
CA THR A 277 20.37 -17.04 0.31
C THR A 277 20.76 -17.92 1.50
N ASP A 278 21.06 -17.35 2.66
CA ASP A 278 21.60 -18.04 3.83
C ASP A 278 20.66 -18.04 5.05
N ARG A 279 19.45 -17.50 4.92
CA ARG A 279 18.44 -17.52 5.99
C ARG A 279 17.87 -18.94 6.13
N PRO A 280 17.77 -19.47 7.36
CA PRO A 280 17.24 -20.81 7.58
C PRO A 280 15.74 -20.87 7.26
N GLU A 281 15.26 -22.08 6.99
CA GLU A 281 13.84 -22.39 6.93
C GLU A 281 13.17 -22.18 8.29
N GLN A 282 11.94 -21.66 8.29
CA GLN A 282 11.09 -21.62 9.47
C GLN A 282 10.31 -22.92 9.62
N THR A 283 9.82 -23.17 10.83
CA THR A 283 8.84 -24.24 11.07
C THR A 283 7.45 -23.74 10.67
N PRO A 284 6.76 -24.36 9.69
CA PRO A 284 5.41 -23.99 9.34
C PRO A 284 4.39 -24.16 10.48
N GLY A 285 3.25 -23.48 10.37
CA GLY A 285 2.14 -23.52 11.30
C GLY A 285 2.24 -22.53 12.46
N ALA A 286 3.26 -21.67 12.50
CA ALA A 286 3.42 -20.61 13.49
C ALA A 286 4.19 -19.41 12.90
N ASN A 287 3.81 -18.21 13.34
CA ASN A 287 4.54 -16.99 12.99
C ASN A 287 5.96 -17.02 13.58
N PRO A 288 7.00 -16.74 12.77
CA PRO A 288 8.37 -16.60 13.25
C PRO A 288 8.50 -15.48 14.31
N THR A 289 9.49 -15.62 15.19
CA THR A 289 9.78 -14.60 16.21
C THR A 289 11.26 -14.27 16.24
N GLY A 290 11.60 -13.05 16.69
CA GLY A 290 12.99 -12.62 16.85
C GLY A 290 13.70 -12.20 15.57
N LEU A 291 12.96 -12.04 14.46
CA LEU A 291 13.50 -11.54 13.20
C LEU A 291 13.76 -10.04 13.26
N THR A 292 14.88 -9.63 12.69
CA THR A 292 15.20 -8.24 12.36
C THR A 292 14.49 -7.83 11.07
N LEU A 293 14.38 -6.53 10.80
CA LEU A 293 13.64 -6.03 9.63
C LEU A 293 14.19 -6.56 8.29
N ASP A 294 15.52 -6.71 8.16
CA ASP A 294 16.15 -7.25 6.95
C ASP A 294 15.97 -8.77 6.78
N GLU A 295 15.42 -9.45 7.78
CA GLU A 295 15.13 -10.89 7.75
C GLU A 295 13.71 -11.22 7.28
N TYR A 296 12.83 -10.23 7.17
CA TYR A 296 11.41 -10.48 6.88
C TYR A 296 11.20 -11.17 5.54
N GLY A 297 11.94 -10.78 4.51
CA GLY A 297 11.89 -11.42 3.19
C GLY A 297 12.54 -12.82 3.13
N GLY A 298 13.25 -13.24 4.18
CA GLY A 298 13.96 -14.51 4.21
C GLY A 298 15.09 -14.57 3.17
N ASN A 299 15.18 -15.70 2.48
CA ASN A 299 15.94 -15.77 1.23
C ASN A 299 15.10 -15.18 0.11
N TYR A 300 15.72 -14.34 -0.71
CA TYR A 300 15.01 -13.62 -1.74
C TYR A 300 15.88 -13.31 -2.95
N ILE A 301 15.23 -12.97 -4.04
CA ILE A 301 15.82 -12.37 -5.24
C ILE A 301 15.04 -11.08 -5.56
N VAL A 302 15.76 -10.01 -5.90
CA VAL A 302 15.22 -8.81 -6.52
C VAL A 302 15.75 -8.75 -7.94
N GLN A 303 14.85 -8.74 -8.92
CA GLN A 303 15.13 -8.62 -10.34
C GLN A 303 14.73 -7.22 -10.83
N ASP A 304 15.62 -6.52 -11.54
CA ASP A 304 15.25 -5.34 -12.32
C ASP A 304 14.62 -5.80 -13.64
N ILE A 305 13.38 -5.39 -13.87
CA ILE A 305 12.59 -5.79 -15.04
C ILE A 305 12.40 -4.63 -16.04
N GLY A 306 13.16 -3.54 -15.87
CA GLY A 306 13.11 -2.35 -16.72
C GLY A 306 12.18 -1.25 -16.19
N ASP A 307 12.28 -0.06 -16.78
CA ASP A 307 11.41 1.10 -16.52
C ASP A 307 11.26 1.51 -15.04
N GLY A 308 12.29 1.24 -14.22
CA GLY A 308 12.25 1.51 -12.79
C GLY A 308 11.28 0.62 -12.04
N ARG A 309 11.10 -0.62 -12.50
CA ARG A 309 10.28 -1.67 -11.88
C ARG A 309 11.15 -2.85 -11.48
N PHE A 310 10.83 -3.41 -10.32
CA PHE A 310 11.60 -4.49 -9.72
C PHE A 310 10.67 -5.59 -9.24
N ALA A 311 10.94 -6.84 -9.65
CA ALA A 311 10.25 -8.02 -9.15
C ALA A 311 10.96 -8.53 -7.89
N PHE A 312 10.18 -8.83 -6.85
CA PHE A 312 10.67 -9.42 -5.61
C PHE A 312 10.12 -10.82 -5.45
N TYR A 313 11.00 -11.77 -5.15
CA TYR A 313 10.68 -13.16 -4.87
C TYR A 313 11.20 -13.48 -3.48
N ALA A 314 10.32 -13.79 -2.51
CA ALA A 314 10.70 -13.98 -1.11
C ALA A 314 10.45 -15.42 -0.63
N HIS A 315 10.86 -15.68 0.61
CA HIS A 315 10.67 -16.95 1.33
C HIS A 315 11.29 -18.16 0.62
N LEU A 316 12.36 -17.95 -0.16
CA LEU A 316 13.02 -18.99 -0.96
C LEU A 316 13.80 -19.99 -0.09
N GLN A 317 14.17 -21.13 -0.66
CA GLN A 317 15.03 -22.10 0.02
C GLN A 317 16.47 -21.58 0.20
N PRO A 318 17.15 -21.97 1.30
CA PRO A 318 18.54 -21.61 1.51
C PRO A 318 19.49 -22.32 0.53
N GLY A 319 20.67 -21.73 0.35
CA GLY A 319 21.80 -22.34 -0.35
C GLY A 319 21.90 -22.05 -1.84
N ASN A 320 21.00 -21.24 -2.41
CA ASN A 320 21.03 -20.84 -3.83
C ASN A 320 21.10 -22.03 -4.81
N PRO A 321 20.11 -22.93 -4.80
CA PRO A 321 20.15 -24.17 -5.60
C PRO A 321 20.23 -23.93 -7.11
N ALA A 322 19.76 -22.78 -7.61
CA ALA A 322 19.83 -22.41 -9.01
C ALA A 322 21.15 -21.71 -9.42
N HIS A 323 22.08 -21.52 -8.48
CA HIS A 323 23.37 -20.86 -8.71
C HIS A 323 23.26 -19.46 -9.31
N VAL A 324 22.23 -18.70 -8.92
CA VAL A 324 22.00 -17.34 -9.41
C VAL A 324 22.93 -16.35 -8.70
N GLU A 325 23.43 -15.34 -9.40
CA GLU A 325 24.32 -14.31 -8.83
C GLU A 325 23.79 -12.89 -9.07
N VAL A 326 24.11 -11.97 -8.15
CA VAL A 326 23.84 -10.53 -8.36
C VAL A 326 24.58 -10.04 -9.62
N GLY A 327 23.85 -9.38 -10.51
CA GLY A 327 24.33 -8.93 -11.82
C GLY A 327 24.06 -9.92 -12.96
N GLN A 328 23.67 -11.16 -12.66
CA GLN A 328 23.29 -12.14 -13.69
C GLN A 328 22.08 -11.64 -14.47
N GLN A 329 22.15 -11.74 -15.80
CA GLN A 329 21.03 -11.48 -16.71
C GLN A 329 20.13 -12.71 -16.76
N LEU A 330 18.93 -12.59 -16.22
CA LEU A 330 17.92 -13.63 -16.26
C LEU A 330 17.13 -13.56 -17.56
N LYS A 331 16.63 -14.71 -18.02
CA LYS A 331 15.62 -14.80 -19.08
C LYS A 331 14.26 -15.11 -18.50
N LYS A 332 13.21 -14.48 -19.04
CA LYS A 332 11.82 -14.81 -18.68
C LYS A 332 11.60 -16.33 -18.81
N GLY A 333 11.07 -16.95 -17.76
CA GLY A 333 10.82 -18.40 -17.66
C GLY A 333 12.01 -19.23 -17.18
N GLU A 334 13.19 -18.64 -16.97
CA GLU A 334 14.35 -19.34 -16.40
C GLU A 334 14.11 -19.68 -14.92
N PRO A 335 14.35 -20.92 -14.47
CA PRO A 335 14.35 -21.25 -13.03
C PRO A 335 15.46 -20.50 -12.28
N ILE A 336 15.09 -19.81 -11.21
CA ILE A 336 16.00 -18.93 -10.46
C ILE A 336 16.12 -19.28 -8.97
N ALA A 337 15.18 -20.05 -8.44
CA ALA A 337 15.19 -20.49 -7.04
C ALA A 337 14.23 -21.67 -6.83
N LEU A 338 14.26 -22.21 -5.62
CA LEU A 338 13.23 -23.12 -5.13
C LEU A 338 12.39 -22.40 -4.07
N LEU A 339 11.07 -22.61 -4.11
CA LEU A 339 10.14 -22.12 -3.10
C LEU A 339 10.44 -22.74 -1.74
N GLY A 340 10.56 -21.92 -0.70
CA GLY A 340 10.88 -22.35 0.66
C GLY A 340 9.85 -21.89 1.68
N ASN A 341 10.32 -21.64 2.90
CA ASN A 341 9.58 -21.12 4.04
C ASN A 341 10.51 -20.28 4.95
N SER A 342 11.48 -19.58 4.38
CA SER A 342 12.44 -18.77 5.14
C SER A 342 11.89 -17.38 5.47
N GLY A 343 12.47 -16.68 6.45
CA GLY A 343 12.05 -15.31 6.79
C GLY A 343 10.79 -15.22 7.63
N ASN A 344 9.98 -14.17 7.44
CA ASN A 344 8.71 -13.97 8.14
C ASN A 344 7.57 -14.75 7.44
N SER A 345 7.71 -16.08 7.42
CA SER A 345 6.78 -17.00 6.76
C SER A 345 6.25 -18.04 7.76
N ASP A 346 4.95 -18.26 7.78
CA ASP A 346 4.28 -19.24 8.64
C ASP A 346 3.85 -20.51 7.89
N ALA A 347 3.93 -20.56 6.56
CA ALA A 347 3.71 -21.74 5.73
C ALA A 347 4.46 -21.62 4.40
N PRO A 348 4.88 -22.71 3.73
CA PRO A 348 5.55 -22.63 2.43
C PRO A 348 4.70 -21.94 1.35
N HIS A 349 5.16 -20.78 0.89
CA HIS A 349 4.55 -20.00 -0.19
C HIS A 349 5.61 -19.18 -0.93
N LEU A 350 5.27 -18.67 -2.12
CA LEU A 350 6.04 -17.61 -2.78
C LEU A 350 5.35 -16.28 -2.51
N HIS A 351 6.00 -15.42 -1.73
CA HIS A 351 5.66 -14.00 -1.70
C HIS A 351 6.23 -13.33 -2.94
N PHE A 352 5.38 -12.68 -3.72
CA PHE A 352 5.78 -12.01 -4.95
C PHE A 352 5.09 -10.66 -5.10
N HIS A 353 5.86 -9.64 -5.49
CA HIS A 353 5.30 -8.35 -5.89
C HIS A 353 6.19 -7.61 -6.90
N ILE A 354 5.63 -6.57 -7.53
CA ILE A 354 6.37 -5.57 -8.30
C ILE A 354 6.45 -4.26 -7.53
N MET A 355 7.64 -3.66 -7.51
CA MET A 355 7.96 -2.46 -6.76
C MET A 355 8.39 -1.30 -7.67
N ASP A 356 8.19 -0.07 -7.17
CA ASP A 356 8.66 1.17 -7.80
C ASP A 356 10.14 1.54 -7.51
N SER A 357 10.82 0.75 -6.68
CA SER A 357 12.23 0.89 -6.33
C SER A 357 12.77 -0.47 -5.81
N PRO A 358 14.10 -0.71 -5.83
CA PRO A 358 14.65 -2.05 -5.60
C PRO A 358 14.63 -2.51 -4.13
N SER A 359 14.10 -1.71 -3.20
CA SER A 359 14.07 -2.06 -1.78
C SER A 359 12.73 -2.72 -1.43
N PRO A 360 12.71 -4.00 -1.01
CA PRO A 360 11.47 -4.71 -0.66
C PRO A 360 10.57 -4.02 0.37
N LEU A 361 11.15 -3.24 1.28
CA LEU A 361 10.41 -2.59 2.36
C LEU A 361 10.27 -1.07 2.18
N ALA A 362 11.21 -0.45 1.46
CA ALA A 362 11.24 1.01 1.27
C ALA A 362 10.63 1.47 -0.08
N SER A 363 9.87 0.60 -0.75
CA SER A 363 9.19 0.84 -2.01
C SER A 363 7.68 0.96 -1.85
N ASN A 364 6.98 1.30 -2.94
CA ASN A 364 5.56 1.05 -3.06
C ASN A 364 5.32 -0.08 -4.06
N GLY A 365 4.37 -0.96 -3.70
CA GLY A 365 3.84 -1.98 -4.58
C GLY A 365 3.01 -1.34 -5.70
N VAL A 366 3.27 -1.76 -6.93
CA VAL A 366 2.54 -1.33 -8.12
C VAL A 366 1.81 -2.51 -8.75
N PRO A 367 0.66 -2.29 -9.43
CA PRO A 367 -0.04 -3.37 -10.10
C PRO A 367 0.81 -3.99 -11.20
N PHE A 368 0.60 -5.29 -11.41
CA PHE A 368 1.16 -6.06 -12.50
C PHE A 368 0.11 -7.00 -13.09
N LEU A 369 0.33 -7.40 -14.33
CA LEU A 369 -0.56 -8.25 -15.10
C LEU A 369 0.19 -9.52 -15.48
N ILE A 370 -0.45 -10.68 -15.35
CA ILE A 370 0.12 -11.93 -15.85
C ILE A 370 -0.26 -12.08 -17.32
N ASP A 371 0.74 -12.27 -18.19
CA ASP A 371 0.55 -12.31 -19.65
C ASP A 371 -0.46 -13.36 -20.09
N SER A 372 -0.42 -14.56 -19.49
CA SER A 372 -1.37 -15.64 -19.74
C SER A 372 -1.40 -16.65 -18.59
N PHE A 373 -2.61 -17.09 -18.23
CA PHE A 373 -2.87 -18.16 -17.26
C PHE A 373 -4.31 -18.67 -17.44
N THR A 374 -4.64 -19.81 -16.86
CA THR A 374 -6.02 -20.27 -16.72
C THR A 374 -6.48 -19.96 -15.30
N LEU A 375 -7.61 -19.24 -15.16
CA LEU A 375 -8.31 -19.15 -13.88
C LEU A 375 -9.11 -20.44 -13.70
N ASP A 376 -8.74 -21.24 -12.71
CA ASP A 376 -9.39 -22.53 -12.43
C ASP A 376 -10.70 -22.33 -11.65
N GLY A 377 -10.72 -21.32 -10.77
CA GLY A 377 -11.86 -20.94 -9.96
C GLY A 377 -11.46 -19.94 -8.89
N VAL A 378 -12.40 -19.59 -8.00
CA VAL A 378 -12.18 -18.60 -6.93
C VAL A 378 -12.65 -19.17 -5.60
N VAL A 379 -11.84 -18.99 -4.55
CA VAL A 379 -12.25 -19.19 -3.16
C VAL A 379 -13.17 -18.02 -2.77
N PRO A 380 -14.45 -18.26 -2.43
CA PRO A 380 -15.48 -17.21 -2.52
C PRO A 380 -15.48 -16.19 -1.37
N SER A 381 -14.74 -16.43 -0.28
CA SER A 381 -14.73 -15.50 0.87
C SER A 381 -13.46 -15.58 1.71
N ALA A 382 -13.23 -14.53 2.51
CA ALA A 382 -12.14 -14.50 3.49
C ALA A 382 -12.29 -15.62 4.54
N GLU A 383 -13.50 -15.92 4.99
CA GLU A 383 -13.74 -17.01 5.93
C GLU A 383 -13.38 -18.38 5.33
N ALA A 384 -13.66 -18.57 4.03
CA ALA A 384 -13.26 -19.78 3.32
C ALA A 384 -11.73 -19.87 3.16
N LEU A 385 -11.06 -18.74 2.86
CA LEU A 385 -9.59 -18.63 2.83
C LEU A 385 -8.98 -19.07 4.18
N GLU A 386 -9.44 -18.47 5.28
CA GLU A 386 -9.01 -18.78 6.65
C GLU A 386 -9.26 -20.24 7.04
N ALA A 387 -10.44 -20.77 6.70
CA ALA A 387 -10.77 -22.17 6.97
C ALA A 387 -9.82 -23.14 6.25
N GLY A 388 -9.40 -22.80 5.03
CA GLY A 388 -8.43 -23.61 4.28
C GLY A 388 -7.01 -23.49 4.82
N PHE A 389 -6.58 -22.32 5.31
CA PHE A 389 -5.33 -22.17 6.08
C PHE A 389 -5.32 -23.03 7.34
N ALA A 390 -6.48 -23.29 7.94
CA ALA A 390 -6.63 -24.23 9.05
C ALA A 390 -6.65 -25.71 8.62
N GLY A 391 -6.59 -26.01 7.31
CA GLY A 391 -6.57 -27.35 6.74
C GLY A 391 -7.94 -27.87 6.28
N THR A 392 -8.93 -27.01 6.06
CA THR A 392 -10.18 -27.40 5.37
C THR A 392 -9.92 -27.46 3.86
N PRO A 393 -10.49 -28.41 3.09
CA PRO A 393 -10.49 -28.30 1.63
C PRO A 393 -11.17 -27.01 1.18
N TYR A 394 -10.62 -26.36 0.17
CA TYR A 394 -11.26 -25.23 -0.46
C TYR A 394 -12.44 -25.70 -1.33
N GLU A 395 -13.54 -24.96 -1.26
CA GLU A 395 -14.63 -25.08 -2.21
C GLU A 395 -14.49 -23.94 -3.22
N LEU A 396 -14.20 -24.27 -4.47
CA LEU A 396 -13.95 -23.30 -5.54
C LEU A 396 -15.24 -22.97 -6.31
N ASP A 397 -15.50 -21.69 -6.53
CA ASP A 397 -16.43 -21.25 -7.57
C ASP A 397 -15.74 -21.35 -8.93
N THR A 398 -16.12 -22.37 -9.71
CA THR A 398 -15.57 -22.65 -11.04
C THR A 398 -16.38 -21.99 -12.17
N THR A 399 -17.45 -21.25 -11.84
CA THR A 399 -18.29 -20.60 -12.87
C THR A 399 -17.57 -19.46 -13.59
N VAL A 400 -16.53 -18.91 -12.96
CA VAL A 400 -15.66 -17.87 -13.51
C VAL A 400 -14.43 -18.42 -14.23
N SER A 401 -14.29 -19.75 -14.34
CA SER A 401 -13.09 -20.38 -14.92
C SER A 401 -12.86 -20.02 -16.39
N GLY A 402 -11.59 -20.06 -16.81
CA GLY A 402 -11.20 -19.88 -18.21
C GLY A 402 -9.86 -19.18 -18.40
N ASP A 403 -9.36 -19.19 -19.64
CA ASP A 403 -8.09 -18.56 -19.99
C ASP A 403 -8.17 -17.04 -19.83
N ARG A 404 -7.15 -16.47 -19.19
CA ARG A 404 -6.95 -15.05 -18.95
C ARG A 404 -5.65 -14.57 -19.59
N THR A 405 -5.64 -13.30 -19.95
CA THR A 405 -4.45 -12.66 -20.53
C THR A 405 -4.36 -11.21 -20.08
N SER A 406 -3.20 -10.77 -19.63
CA SER A 406 -2.97 -9.37 -19.22
C SER A 406 -3.95 -8.88 -18.15
N GLU A 407 -4.21 -9.72 -17.15
CA GLU A 407 -5.06 -9.41 -16.00
C GLU A 407 -4.25 -9.55 -14.69
N ALA A 408 -4.60 -8.72 -13.71
CA ALA A 408 -4.12 -8.83 -12.34
C ALA A 408 -4.95 -9.88 -11.58
N PRO A 409 -4.33 -10.90 -10.97
CA PRO A 409 -5.04 -11.83 -10.11
C PRO A 409 -5.62 -11.15 -8.87
N LEU A 410 -6.80 -11.58 -8.45
CA LEU A 410 -7.45 -11.18 -7.22
C LEU A 410 -7.31 -12.27 -6.15
N VAL A 411 -7.43 -11.85 -4.90
CA VAL A 411 -7.37 -12.72 -3.73
C VAL A 411 -8.46 -13.79 -3.84
N GLY A 412 -8.08 -15.04 -3.59
CA GLY A 412 -8.95 -16.21 -3.78
C GLY A 412 -8.85 -16.86 -5.15
N ASP A 413 -8.27 -16.20 -6.16
CA ASP A 413 -8.06 -16.83 -7.47
C ASP A 413 -7.17 -18.06 -7.37
N VAL A 414 -7.60 -19.16 -7.97
CA VAL A 414 -6.80 -20.37 -8.17
C VAL A 414 -6.43 -20.45 -9.64
N MET A 415 -5.13 -20.55 -9.93
CA MET A 415 -4.59 -20.38 -11.27
C MET A 415 -3.72 -21.55 -11.71
N THR A 416 -3.77 -21.83 -13.01
CA THR A 416 -2.87 -22.76 -13.69
C THR A 416 -1.99 -21.98 -14.67
N TYR A 417 -0.68 -22.21 -14.58
CA TYR A 417 0.34 -21.64 -15.46
C TYR A 417 0.89 -22.73 -16.38
N ALA A 418 0.83 -22.47 -17.68
CA ALA A 418 1.40 -23.37 -18.67
C ALA A 418 2.94 -23.50 -18.49
N PRO A 419 3.51 -24.70 -18.70
CA PRO A 419 4.94 -24.93 -18.56
C PRO A 419 5.80 -24.26 -19.64
#